data_AF-A0A928CQM9-F1
#
_entry.id   AF-A0A928CQM9-F1
#
_cell.length_a   1.000
_cell.length_b   1.000
_cell.length_c   1.000
_cell.angle_alpha   90.00
_cell.angle_beta   90.00
_cell.angle_gamma   90.00
#
_symmetry.space_group_name_H-M   'P 1'
#
loop_
_entity.id
_entity.type
_entity.pdbx_description
1 polymer ?
#
loop_
_entity_poly.entity_id
_entity_poly.type
_entity_poly.pdbx_seq_one_letter_code
_entity_poly.pdbx_strand_id
1 'polypeptide(L)'
;MKKIGKKRVWIVLILFLLAAAEGYFLWLKAKPTKIALVNFSGYKTAPMFDTVQDRFVRVDRVEWDDRIGETLRKYDIVLFQGMGMTVSEKQKAAVAELKRRGIHLYVHQDSRVESQFGTVSPEHKRKIAGYFANSSRENYRRLWSYLRYEIDGKRLFASKPEAPRILPADALFHTKPEALFQKYQDYLAYYKKSGCYKAGAPTVALIVPGDGGSARGEPGYLTGIIRSLESHGLNVVGISGGARRLAFLKEISPDLAVFFPHGRLGDENGTETLDFLKNRNIPLLVR
;
A
#
# COMPACT_ATOMS: atom_id res chain seq x y z
N MET A 1 66.41 11.01 5.58
CA MET A 1 65.14 10.29 5.28
C MET A 1 65.41 8.78 5.29
N LYS A 2 64.90 8.02 6.29
CA LYS A 2 65.08 6.56 6.34
C LYS A 2 64.40 5.92 5.12
N LYS A 3 65.15 5.21 4.27
CA LYS A 3 64.61 4.44 3.14
C LYS A 3 63.56 3.46 3.67
N ILE A 4 62.30 3.69 3.34
CA ILE A 4 61.21 2.76 3.62
C ILE A 4 61.54 1.48 2.83
N GLY A 5 61.86 0.38 3.53
CA GLY A 5 62.21 -0.88 2.87
C GLY A 5 61.06 -1.34 1.98
N LYS A 6 61.36 -1.92 0.79
CA LYS A 6 60.36 -2.38 -0.19
C LYS A 6 59.18 -3.13 0.43
N LYS A 7 59.42 -3.96 1.46
CA LYS A 7 58.37 -4.68 2.22
C LYS A 7 57.34 -3.75 2.88
N ARG A 8 57.76 -2.62 3.46
CA ARG A 8 56.85 -1.64 4.08
C ARG A 8 55.99 -0.91 3.05
N VAL A 9 56.53 -0.66 1.84
CA VAL A 9 55.76 -0.07 0.73
C VAL A 9 54.65 -1.02 0.28
N TRP A 10 54.95 -2.32 0.12
CA TRP A 10 53.94 -3.33 -0.23
C TRP A 10 52.84 -3.48 0.83
N ILE A 11 53.20 -3.44 2.12
CA ILE A 11 52.23 -3.48 3.22
C ILE A 11 51.27 -2.28 3.14
N VAL A 12 51.78 -1.06 2.93
CA VAL A 12 50.94 0.14 2.79
C VAL A 12 50.02 0.05 1.57
N LEU A 13 50.52 -0.45 0.44
CA LEU A 13 49.70 -0.64 -0.77
C LEU A 13 48.57 -1.64 -0.56
N ILE A 14 48.83 -2.76 0.11
CA ILE A 14 47.80 -3.77 0.43
C ILE A 14 46.74 -3.17 1.36
N LEU A 15 47.16 -2.47 2.42
CA LEU A 15 46.22 -1.81 3.34
C LEU A 15 45.37 -0.76 2.63
N PHE A 16 45.95 0.01 1.71
CA PHE A 16 45.21 0.98 0.90
C PHE A 16 44.17 0.30 0.00
N LEU A 17 44.53 -0.79 -0.69
CA LEU A 17 43.61 -1.54 -1.53
C LEU A 17 42.47 -2.16 -0.73
N LEU A 18 42.76 -2.69 0.46
CA LEU A 18 41.73 -3.21 1.37
C LEU A 18 40.77 -2.11 1.83
N ALA A 19 41.30 -0.95 2.25
CA ALA A 19 40.47 0.19 2.64
C ALA A 19 39.62 0.72 1.47
N ALA A 20 40.17 0.74 0.25
CA ALA A 20 39.44 1.13 -0.94
C ALA A 20 38.32 0.13 -1.30
N ALA A 21 38.59 -1.17 -1.18
CA ALA A 21 37.59 -2.22 -1.39
C ALA A 21 36.45 -2.16 -0.36
N GLU A 22 36.79 -1.96 0.92
CA GLU A 22 35.81 -1.78 1.99
C GLU A 22 34.99 -0.51 1.78
N GLY A 23 35.63 0.62 1.45
CA GLY A 23 34.95 1.86 1.11
C GLY A 23 34.01 1.71 -0.09
N TYR A 24 34.41 0.99 -1.13
CA TYR A 24 33.55 0.68 -2.27
C TYR A 24 32.35 -0.20 -1.89
N PHE A 25 32.56 -1.22 -1.05
CA PHE A 25 31.48 -2.08 -0.56
C PHE A 25 30.48 -1.30 0.30
N LEU A 26 30.95 -0.47 1.23
CA LEU A 26 30.12 0.41 2.04
C LEU A 26 29.33 1.39 1.15
N TRP A 27 29.97 1.93 0.11
CA TRP A 27 29.29 2.80 -0.86
C TRP A 27 28.18 2.06 -1.59
N LEU A 28 28.40 0.83 -2.09
CA LEU A 28 27.36 0.02 -2.72
C LEU A 28 26.17 -0.25 -1.79
N LYS A 29 26.42 -0.46 -0.50
CA LYS A 29 25.37 -0.66 0.52
C LYS A 29 24.66 0.64 0.92
N ALA A 30 25.33 1.78 0.80
CA ALA A 30 24.77 3.11 1.06
C ALA A 30 24.02 3.71 -0.14
N LYS A 31 24.16 3.15 -1.35
CA LYS A 31 23.41 3.62 -2.52
C LYS A 31 21.89 3.50 -2.33
N PRO A 32 21.10 4.39 -2.95
CA PRO A 32 19.66 4.25 -2.97
C PRO A 32 19.22 2.95 -3.63
N THR A 33 18.18 2.33 -3.09
CA THR A 33 17.44 1.22 -3.71
C THR A 33 16.47 1.80 -4.72
N LYS A 34 16.60 1.43 -5.99
CA LYS A 34 15.72 1.86 -7.08
C LYS A 34 14.65 0.79 -7.31
N ILE A 35 13.39 1.19 -7.18
CA ILE A 35 12.21 0.34 -7.26
C ILE A 35 11.34 0.81 -8.42
N ALA A 36 10.97 -0.10 -9.31
CA ALA A 36 10.00 0.18 -10.37
C ALA A 36 8.63 -0.38 -10.01
N LEU A 37 7.58 0.43 -10.18
CA LEU A 37 6.18 0.02 -10.14
C LEU A 37 5.65 -0.11 -11.57
N VAL A 38 5.45 -1.34 -12.02
CA VAL A 38 5.03 -1.67 -13.39
C VAL A 38 3.55 -2.05 -13.43
N ASN A 39 2.81 -1.44 -14.37
CA ASN A 39 1.38 -1.69 -14.58
C ASN A 39 0.47 -1.31 -13.37
N PHE A 40 0.95 -0.47 -12.45
CA PHE A 40 0.12 0.06 -11.38
C PHE A 40 -0.66 1.30 -11.85
N SER A 41 -1.95 1.39 -11.51
CA SER A 41 -2.76 2.57 -11.85
C SER A 41 -2.34 3.80 -11.04
N GLY A 42 -2.42 4.99 -11.65
CA GLY A 42 -1.99 6.25 -11.04
C GLY A 42 -2.70 6.56 -9.71
N TYR A 43 -4.02 6.36 -9.65
CA TYR A 43 -4.79 6.58 -8.43
C TYR A 43 -4.33 5.69 -7.26
N LYS A 44 -3.99 4.42 -7.52
CA LYS A 44 -3.56 3.47 -6.48
C LYS A 44 -2.12 3.72 -5.99
N THR A 45 -1.32 4.48 -6.74
CA THR A 45 0.10 4.70 -6.44
C THR A 45 0.42 6.07 -5.84
N ALA A 46 -0.49 7.05 -5.89
CA ALA A 46 -0.23 8.35 -5.28
C ALA A 46 0.16 8.26 -3.78
N PRO A 47 -0.56 7.51 -2.92
CA PRO A 47 -0.15 7.38 -1.52
C PRO A 47 1.15 6.58 -1.34
N MET A 48 1.52 5.74 -2.31
CA MET A 48 2.80 5.02 -2.29
C MET A 48 3.96 6.00 -2.47
N PHE A 49 3.87 6.92 -3.43
CA PHE A 49 4.92 7.93 -3.68
C PHE A 49 5.08 8.90 -2.52
N ASP A 50 3.98 9.36 -1.91
CA ASP A 50 4.02 10.26 -0.73
C ASP A 50 4.74 9.67 0.49
N THR A 51 4.84 8.34 0.55
CA THR A 51 5.44 7.63 1.70
C THR A 51 6.93 7.33 1.51
N VAL A 52 7.49 7.67 0.36
CA VAL A 52 8.93 7.56 0.09
C VAL A 52 9.63 8.73 0.79
N GLN A 53 9.95 8.55 2.07
CA GLN A 53 10.53 9.61 2.91
C GLN A 53 12.06 9.59 2.95
N ASP A 54 12.70 8.56 2.39
CA ASP A 54 14.12 8.31 2.55
C ASP A 54 14.90 8.55 1.23
N ARG A 55 15.97 9.33 1.29
CA ARG A 55 16.95 9.52 0.20
C ARG A 55 17.57 8.19 -0.30
N PHE A 56 17.48 7.14 0.51
CA PHE A 56 17.99 5.81 0.20
C PHE A 56 16.97 4.90 -0.51
N VAL A 57 15.77 5.38 -0.82
CA VAL A 57 14.80 4.66 -1.67
C VAL A 57 14.34 5.59 -2.78
N ARG A 58 14.28 5.09 -4.02
CA ARG A 58 13.67 5.77 -5.16
C ARG A 58 12.63 4.84 -5.76
N VAL A 59 11.42 5.35 -5.92
CA VAL A 59 10.31 4.61 -6.51
C VAL A 59 9.86 5.37 -7.74
N ASP A 60 9.80 4.68 -8.87
CA ASP A 60 9.34 5.24 -10.14
C ASP A 60 8.20 4.38 -10.71
N ARG A 61 7.19 5.03 -11.31
CA ARG A 61 6.21 4.30 -12.14
C ARG A 61 6.82 4.06 -13.50
N VAL A 62 6.67 2.84 -14.01
CA VAL A 62 7.11 2.48 -15.36
C VAL A 62 5.95 1.83 -16.11
N GLU A 63 5.73 2.26 -17.34
CA GLU A 63 4.69 1.68 -18.19
C GLU A 63 5.10 0.32 -18.74
N TRP A 64 4.13 -0.57 -18.91
CA TRP A 64 4.39 -1.91 -19.41
C TRP A 64 4.27 -1.95 -20.93
N ASP A 65 5.40 -1.76 -21.62
CA ASP A 65 5.49 -1.74 -23.09
C ASP A 65 6.58 -2.70 -23.61
N ASP A 66 6.82 -2.70 -24.93
CA ASP A 66 7.83 -3.56 -25.57
C ASP A 66 9.29 -3.09 -25.37
N ARG A 67 9.52 -1.84 -24.91
CA ARG A 67 10.85 -1.26 -24.66
C ARG A 67 11.29 -1.38 -23.20
N ILE A 68 10.49 -2.05 -22.40
CA ILE A 68 10.63 -2.12 -20.96
C ILE A 68 11.94 -2.75 -20.46
N GLY A 69 12.52 -3.67 -21.25
CA GLY A 69 13.74 -4.38 -20.88
C GLY A 69 14.91 -3.45 -20.56
N GLU A 70 15.18 -2.47 -21.41
CA GLU A 70 16.27 -1.50 -21.19
C GLU A 70 16.01 -0.61 -19.98
N THR A 71 14.76 -0.15 -19.84
CA THR A 71 14.33 0.71 -18.75
C THR A 71 14.45 0.01 -17.40
N LEU A 72 14.09 -1.28 -17.32
CA LEU A 72 14.08 -2.01 -16.05
C LEU A 72 15.47 -2.41 -15.56
N ARG A 73 16.50 -2.44 -16.43
CA ARG A 73 17.89 -2.76 -16.06
C ARG A 73 18.49 -1.78 -15.04
N LYS A 74 17.93 -0.58 -14.91
CA LYS A 74 18.42 0.48 -14.00
C LYS A 74 17.90 0.36 -12.57
N TYR A 75 16.98 -0.58 -12.30
CA TYR A 75 16.36 -0.79 -11.00
C TYR A 75 16.95 -2.01 -10.29
N ASP A 76 16.92 -1.97 -8.96
CA ASP A 76 17.31 -3.10 -8.10
C ASP A 76 16.13 -4.06 -7.88
N ILE A 77 14.91 -3.51 -7.81
CA ILE A 77 13.66 -4.25 -7.56
C ILE A 77 12.58 -3.78 -8.53
N VAL A 78 11.78 -4.73 -9.04
CA VAL A 78 10.61 -4.44 -9.87
C VAL A 78 9.37 -5.10 -9.26
N LEU A 79 8.35 -4.28 -8.99
CA LEU A 79 7.03 -4.74 -8.56
C LEU A 79 6.08 -4.65 -9.77
N PHE A 80 5.43 -5.75 -10.10
CA PHE A 80 4.45 -5.82 -11.19
C PHE A 80 3.05 -5.93 -10.62
N GLN A 81 2.10 -5.23 -11.23
CA GLN A 81 0.67 -5.50 -11.07
C GLN A 81 0.25 -6.56 -12.11
N GLY A 82 0.08 -7.81 -11.66
CA GLY A 82 -0.19 -8.97 -12.52
C GLY A 82 -1.64 -9.07 -13.01
N MET A 83 -2.61 -8.61 -12.22
CA MET A 83 -4.02 -8.63 -12.63
C MET A 83 -4.25 -7.82 -13.91
N GLY A 84 -4.79 -8.47 -14.95
CA GLY A 84 -5.05 -7.86 -16.25
C GLY A 84 -3.82 -7.67 -17.14
N MET A 85 -2.63 -8.13 -16.72
CA MET A 85 -1.41 -8.03 -17.50
C MET A 85 -1.33 -9.15 -18.54
N THR A 86 -1.03 -8.77 -19.78
CA THR A 86 -0.63 -9.68 -20.86
C THR A 86 0.87 -9.53 -21.08
N VAL A 87 1.57 -10.63 -21.30
CA VAL A 87 3.02 -10.65 -21.47
C VAL A 87 3.35 -11.14 -22.88
N SER A 88 3.88 -10.25 -23.73
CA SER A 88 4.35 -10.60 -25.07
C SER A 88 5.62 -11.46 -25.03
N GLU A 89 5.97 -12.14 -26.12
CA GLU A 89 7.23 -12.90 -26.19
C GLU A 89 8.47 -12.02 -25.98
N LYS A 90 8.46 -10.79 -26.50
CA LYS A 90 9.52 -9.81 -26.23
C LYS A 90 9.63 -9.48 -24.75
N GLN A 91 8.50 -9.29 -24.08
CA GLN A 91 8.46 -9.02 -22.65
C GLN A 91 8.91 -10.23 -21.82
N LYS A 92 8.60 -11.47 -22.25
CA LYS A 92 9.15 -12.68 -21.61
C LYS A 92 10.68 -12.72 -21.70
N ALA A 93 11.25 -12.38 -22.86
CA ALA A 93 12.70 -12.29 -23.03
C ALA A 93 13.31 -11.21 -22.14
N ALA A 94 12.67 -10.04 -22.03
CA ALA A 94 13.09 -8.97 -21.12
C ALA A 94 13.07 -9.43 -19.66
N VAL A 95 11.99 -10.08 -19.21
CA VAL A 95 11.88 -10.66 -17.86
C VAL A 95 13.00 -11.66 -17.61
N ALA A 96 13.26 -12.59 -18.55
CA ALA A 96 14.33 -13.57 -18.42
C ALA A 96 15.71 -12.90 -18.27
N GLU A 97 15.96 -11.82 -19.00
CA GLU A 97 17.19 -11.05 -18.85
C GLU A 97 17.31 -10.40 -17.47
N LEU A 98 16.25 -9.76 -16.96
CA LEU A 98 16.26 -9.15 -15.62
C LEU A 98 16.60 -10.20 -14.55
N LYS A 99 16.06 -11.42 -14.68
CA LYS A 99 16.39 -12.55 -13.79
C LYS A 99 17.89 -12.89 -13.84
N ARG A 100 18.47 -13.03 -15.04
CA ARG A 100 19.91 -13.33 -15.18
C ARG A 100 20.80 -12.25 -14.56
N ARG A 101 20.36 -10.98 -14.58
CA ARG A 101 21.09 -9.86 -13.95
C ARG A 101 20.94 -9.82 -12.43
N GLY A 102 20.12 -10.70 -11.85
CA GLY A 102 19.87 -10.73 -10.40
C GLY A 102 18.89 -9.65 -9.91
N ILE A 103 18.09 -9.06 -10.79
CA ILE A 103 17.06 -8.08 -10.37
C ILE A 103 15.91 -8.82 -9.68
N HIS A 104 15.47 -8.29 -8.54
CA HIS A 104 14.38 -8.89 -7.77
C HIS A 104 13.03 -8.52 -8.38
N LEU A 105 12.23 -9.53 -8.71
CA LEU A 105 10.92 -9.38 -9.33
C LEU A 105 9.84 -9.88 -8.38
N TYR A 106 8.88 -9.03 -8.06
CA TYR A 106 7.66 -9.39 -7.35
C TYR A 106 6.46 -9.13 -8.25
N VAL A 107 5.53 -10.08 -8.32
CA VAL A 107 4.27 -9.92 -9.05
C VAL A 107 3.12 -9.95 -8.07
N HIS A 108 2.41 -8.83 -7.98
CA HIS A 108 1.19 -8.68 -7.21
C HIS A 108 0.01 -9.29 -7.97
N GLN A 109 -0.84 -10.06 -7.29
CA GLN A 109 -2.01 -10.69 -7.91
C GLN A 109 -1.66 -11.51 -9.18
N ASP A 110 -0.74 -12.46 -9.04
CA ASP A 110 -0.26 -13.33 -10.12
C ASP A 110 -1.18 -14.54 -10.37
N SER A 111 -2.50 -14.29 -10.48
CA SER A 111 -3.52 -15.32 -10.62
C SER A 111 -3.44 -16.12 -11.93
N ARG A 112 -2.71 -15.61 -12.93
CA ARG A 112 -2.47 -16.28 -14.22
C ARG A 112 -1.08 -16.91 -14.26
N VAL A 113 -0.95 -18.09 -14.86
CA VAL A 113 0.33 -18.81 -15.00
C VAL A 113 1.39 -17.94 -15.69
N GLU A 114 0.99 -17.18 -16.71
CA GLU A 114 1.86 -16.28 -17.47
C GLU A 114 2.44 -15.14 -16.63
N SER A 115 1.81 -14.82 -15.49
CA SER A 115 2.25 -13.78 -14.55
C SER A 115 3.12 -14.32 -13.41
N GLN A 116 3.36 -15.64 -13.33
CA GLN A 116 4.12 -16.28 -12.25
C GLN A 116 5.63 -16.28 -12.52
N PHE A 117 6.20 -15.11 -12.82
CA PHE A 117 7.62 -14.96 -13.13
C PHE A 117 8.43 -14.26 -12.03
N GLY A 118 7.86 -14.04 -10.84
CA GLY A 118 8.58 -13.46 -9.70
C GLY A 118 9.84 -14.25 -9.32
N THR A 119 10.85 -13.56 -8.78
CA THR A 119 12.10 -14.17 -8.29
C THR A 119 12.24 -14.13 -6.78
N VAL A 120 11.39 -13.35 -6.08
CA VAL A 120 11.39 -13.33 -4.62
C VAL A 120 10.93 -14.68 -4.05
N SER A 121 11.52 -15.10 -2.92
CA SER A 121 11.16 -16.35 -2.27
C SER A 121 9.67 -16.36 -1.84
N PRO A 122 9.05 -17.54 -1.66
CA PRO A 122 7.67 -17.62 -1.18
C PRO A 122 7.43 -16.90 0.15
N GLU A 123 8.43 -16.88 1.03
CA GLU A 123 8.36 -16.16 2.31
C GLU A 123 8.27 -14.64 2.07
N HIS A 124 9.19 -14.09 1.29
CA HIS A 124 9.19 -12.67 0.94
C HIS A 124 7.93 -12.29 0.17
N LYS A 125 7.46 -13.15 -0.75
CA LYS A 125 6.22 -12.95 -1.48
C LYS A 125 5.03 -12.77 -0.54
N ARG A 126 4.87 -13.65 0.48
CA ARG A 126 3.80 -13.53 1.48
C ARG A 126 3.91 -12.24 2.29
N LYS A 127 5.13 -11.86 2.70
CA LYS A 127 5.34 -10.63 3.48
C LYS A 127 5.00 -9.38 2.67
N ILE A 128 5.46 -9.31 1.42
CA ILE A 128 5.15 -8.21 0.49
C ILE A 128 3.65 -8.15 0.23
N ALA A 129 3.01 -9.31 -0.03
CA ALA A 129 1.57 -9.39 -0.20
C ALA A 129 0.80 -8.89 1.03
N GLY A 130 1.31 -9.12 2.25
CA GLY A 130 0.71 -8.62 3.49
C GLY A 130 0.62 -7.09 3.56
N TYR A 131 1.62 -6.36 3.06
CA TYR A 131 1.56 -4.89 2.99
C TYR A 131 0.50 -4.41 2.00
N PHE A 132 0.41 -5.03 0.82
CA PHE A 132 -0.61 -4.69 -0.17
C PHE A 132 -2.03 -5.05 0.30
N ALA A 133 -2.20 -6.21 0.95
CA ALA A 133 -3.48 -6.64 1.52
C ALA A 133 -3.99 -5.68 2.61
N ASN A 134 -3.08 -5.01 3.31
CA ASN A 134 -3.37 -4.01 4.33
C ASN A 134 -2.96 -2.60 3.88
N SER A 135 -3.15 -2.29 2.61
CA SER A 135 -2.75 -1.02 1.97
C SER A 135 -3.09 0.21 2.83
N SER A 136 -2.05 0.92 3.26
CA SER A 136 -2.11 2.15 4.04
C SER A 136 -0.78 2.91 3.90
N ARG A 137 -0.78 4.21 4.21
CA ARG A 137 0.47 5.02 4.22
C ARG A 137 1.55 4.37 5.10
N GLU A 138 1.16 3.85 6.26
CA GLU A 138 2.09 3.16 7.17
C GLU A 138 2.66 1.87 6.54
N ASN A 139 1.81 1.04 5.92
CA ASN A 139 2.29 -0.18 5.28
C ASN A 139 3.12 0.07 4.02
N TYR A 140 2.90 1.15 3.29
CA TYR A 140 3.79 1.54 2.19
C TYR A 140 5.17 1.98 2.70
N ARG A 141 5.24 2.77 3.77
CA ARG A 141 6.53 3.10 4.43
C ARG A 141 7.26 1.84 4.90
N ARG A 142 6.54 0.89 5.51
CA ARG A 142 7.11 -0.39 5.96
C ARG A 142 7.54 -1.27 4.79
N LEU A 143 6.80 -1.27 3.68
CA LEU A 143 7.15 -1.95 2.44
C LEU A 143 8.49 -1.44 1.89
N TRP A 144 8.68 -0.12 1.78
CA TRP A 144 9.95 0.45 1.26
C TRP A 144 11.14 0.05 2.10
N SER A 145 10.99 0.09 3.43
CA SER A 145 12.02 -0.35 4.37
C SER A 145 12.31 -1.85 4.21
N TYR A 146 11.27 -2.67 4.05
CA TYR A 146 11.40 -4.12 3.85
C TYR A 146 12.10 -4.47 2.54
N LEU A 147 11.72 -3.83 1.43
CA LEU A 147 12.32 -4.06 0.12
C LEU A 147 13.82 -3.69 0.13
N ARG A 148 14.19 -2.55 0.71
CA ARG A 148 15.60 -2.16 0.84
C ARG A 148 16.40 -3.11 1.74
N TYR A 149 15.84 -3.47 2.90
CA TYR A 149 16.57 -4.20 3.93
C TYR A 149 16.68 -5.71 3.66
N GLU A 150 15.57 -6.36 3.32
CA GLU A 150 15.49 -7.83 3.17
C GLU A 150 15.62 -8.30 1.72
N ILE A 151 15.12 -7.53 0.75
CA ILE A 151 15.17 -7.94 -0.66
C ILE A 151 16.47 -7.49 -1.33
N ASP A 152 16.75 -6.18 -1.34
CA ASP A 152 17.98 -5.60 -1.90
C ASP A 152 19.21 -5.83 -0.99
N GLY A 153 19.00 -6.13 0.30
CA GLY A 153 20.08 -6.39 1.24
C GLY A 153 20.96 -5.17 1.56
N LYS A 154 20.46 -3.95 1.29
CA LYS A 154 21.13 -2.67 1.59
C LYS A 154 20.71 -2.19 2.98
N ARG A 155 21.38 -2.73 4.00
CA ARG A 155 21.06 -2.49 5.42
C ARG A 155 21.65 -1.20 6.01
N LEU A 156 22.66 -0.61 5.36
CA LEU A 156 23.23 0.66 5.81
C LEU A 156 22.20 1.78 5.63
N PHE A 157 22.01 2.56 6.69
CA PHE A 157 21.04 3.64 6.77
C PHE A 157 19.59 3.21 6.46
N ALA A 158 19.29 1.92 6.62
CA ALA A 158 17.95 1.38 6.49
C ALA A 158 17.39 1.08 7.88
N SER A 159 16.14 1.50 8.12
CA SER A 159 15.42 1.08 9.32
C SER A 159 15.15 -0.42 9.27
N LYS A 160 15.25 -1.10 10.42
CA LYS A 160 14.86 -2.51 10.51
C LYS A 160 13.37 -2.62 10.14
N PRO A 161 13.00 -3.52 9.21
CA PRO A 161 11.64 -3.55 8.72
C PRO A 161 10.67 -4.09 9.77
N GLU A 162 9.54 -3.42 9.89
CA GLU A 162 8.43 -3.83 10.74
C GLU A 162 7.47 -4.72 9.94
N ALA A 163 6.76 -5.66 10.59
CA ALA A 163 5.74 -6.46 9.92
C ALA A 163 4.59 -5.60 9.36
N PRO A 164 3.83 -6.07 8.36
CA PRO A 164 2.61 -5.40 7.92
C PRO A 164 1.68 -5.14 9.11
N ARG A 165 1.22 -3.89 9.26
CA ARG A 165 0.15 -3.54 10.19
C ARG A 165 -1.14 -4.15 9.65
N ILE A 166 -1.78 -5.01 10.44
CA ILE A 166 -3.06 -5.60 10.07
C ILE A 166 -4.16 -4.57 10.35
N LEU A 167 -4.97 -4.29 9.33
CA LEU A 167 -6.11 -3.39 9.42
C LEU A 167 -7.40 -4.19 9.60
N PRO A 168 -8.38 -3.66 10.35
CA PRO A 168 -9.64 -4.35 10.57
C PRO A 168 -10.40 -4.59 9.25
N ALA A 169 -10.92 -5.81 9.08
CA ALA A 169 -11.71 -6.22 7.93
C ALA A 169 -13.02 -5.43 7.79
N ASP A 170 -13.61 -5.04 8.93
CA ASP A 170 -14.78 -4.18 9.03
C ASP A 170 -14.48 -3.06 10.03
N ALA A 171 -14.72 -1.82 9.64
CA ALA A 171 -14.47 -0.67 10.48
C ALA A 171 -15.36 0.51 10.13
N LEU A 172 -15.63 1.32 11.15
CA LEU A 172 -16.09 2.68 11.02
C LEU A 172 -14.89 3.59 10.79
N PHE A 173 -15.05 4.58 9.93
CA PHE A 173 -13.98 5.51 9.58
C PHE A 173 -14.52 6.93 9.40
N HIS A 174 -13.60 7.88 9.36
CA HIS A 174 -13.90 9.28 9.07
C HIS A 174 -12.80 9.87 8.16
N THR A 175 -12.40 11.12 8.35
CA THR A 175 -11.42 11.79 7.48
C THR A 175 -9.96 11.40 7.73
N LYS A 176 -9.62 10.85 8.89
CA LYS A 176 -8.24 10.42 9.22
C LYS A 176 -8.03 8.96 8.81
N PRO A 177 -7.07 8.64 7.92
CA PRO A 177 -6.84 7.28 7.42
C PRO A 177 -6.57 6.23 8.51
N GLU A 178 -5.92 6.64 9.59
CA GLU A 178 -5.55 5.77 10.71
C GLU A 178 -6.66 5.57 11.74
N ALA A 179 -7.73 6.37 11.68
CA ALA A 179 -8.84 6.36 12.63
C ALA A 179 -9.91 5.35 12.20
N LEU A 180 -9.62 4.07 12.46
CA LEU A 180 -10.51 2.95 12.18
C LEU A 180 -11.06 2.36 13.48
N PHE A 181 -12.37 2.20 13.58
CA PHE A 181 -13.07 1.79 14.81
C PHE A 181 -13.93 0.55 14.58
N GLN A 182 -13.91 -0.40 15.51
CA GLN A 182 -14.75 -1.60 15.42
C GLN A 182 -16.07 -1.48 16.20
N LYS A 183 -16.25 -0.40 16.97
CA LYS A 183 -17.44 -0.11 17.78
C LYS A 183 -17.93 1.29 17.50
N TYR A 184 -19.25 1.48 17.38
CA TYR A 184 -19.83 2.80 17.13
C TYR A 184 -19.57 3.80 18.27
N GLN A 185 -19.53 3.33 19.52
CA GLN A 185 -19.27 4.21 20.67
C GLN A 185 -17.87 4.85 20.62
N ASP A 186 -16.84 4.07 20.25
CA ASP A 186 -15.47 4.57 20.12
C ASP A 186 -15.37 5.60 18.98
N TYR A 187 -16.03 5.30 17.86
CA TYR A 187 -16.17 6.21 16.73
C TYR A 187 -16.86 7.52 17.14
N LEU A 188 -17.99 7.44 17.85
CA LEU A 188 -18.77 8.60 18.26
C LEU A 188 -18.00 9.47 19.27
N ALA A 189 -17.25 8.87 20.18
CA ALA A 189 -16.36 9.59 21.10
C ALA A 189 -15.26 10.34 20.34
N TYR A 190 -14.63 9.68 19.36
CA TYR A 190 -13.68 10.32 18.44
C TYR A 190 -14.33 11.48 17.68
N TYR A 191 -15.54 11.28 17.16
CA TYR A 191 -16.23 12.27 16.35
C TYR A 191 -16.68 13.50 17.15
N LYS A 192 -17.14 13.30 18.39
CA LYS A 192 -17.42 14.40 19.33
C LYS A 192 -16.17 15.19 19.66
N LYS A 193 -15.03 14.50 19.87
CA LYS A 193 -13.75 15.14 20.19
C LYS A 193 -13.19 15.97 19.02
N SER A 194 -13.57 15.69 17.78
CA SER A 194 -13.13 16.50 16.63
C SER A 194 -13.79 17.88 16.57
N GLY A 195 -14.92 18.07 17.27
CA GLY A 195 -15.74 19.29 17.20
C GLY A 195 -16.65 19.36 15.97
N CYS A 196 -16.63 18.37 15.08
CA CYS A 196 -17.47 18.33 13.89
C CYS A 196 -18.87 17.73 14.14
N TYR A 197 -19.01 16.88 15.16
CA TYR A 197 -20.29 16.24 15.49
C TYR A 197 -21.35 17.24 15.95
N LYS A 198 -22.55 17.14 15.40
CA LYS A 198 -23.71 17.99 15.74
C LYS A 198 -24.80 17.15 16.41
N ALA A 199 -25.07 17.38 17.68
CA ALA A 199 -26.11 16.66 18.41
C ALA A 199 -27.50 16.93 17.78
N GLY A 200 -28.27 15.86 17.57
CA GLY A 200 -29.62 15.94 16.97
C GLY A 200 -29.66 16.16 15.45
N ALA A 201 -28.51 16.36 14.80
CA ALA A 201 -28.47 16.49 13.35
C ALA A 201 -28.62 15.13 12.63
N PRO A 202 -29.22 15.11 11.42
CA PRO A 202 -29.34 13.88 10.63
C PRO A 202 -27.98 13.24 10.34
N THR A 203 -27.93 11.92 10.35
CA THR A 203 -26.71 11.12 10.17
C THR A 203 -26.73 10.38 8.85
N VAL A 204 -25.68 10.59 8.04
CA VAL A 204 -25.44 9.89 6.79
C VAL A 204 -24.46 8.74 7.01
N ALA A 205 -24.84 7.52 6.66
CA ALA A 205 -23.94 6.37 6.58
C ALA A 205 -23.30 6.29 5.19
N LEU A 206 -21.98 6.46 5.13
CA LEU A 206 -21.19 6.38 3.90
C LEU A 206 -20.55 5.00 3.80
N ILE A 207 -21.13 4.12 2.98
CA ILE A 207 -20.80 2.70 2.92
C ILE A 207 -19.88 2.46 1.73
N VAL A 208 -18.68 1.97 2.01
CA VAL A 208 -17.66 1.66 1.02
C VAL A 208 -17.15 0.23 1.17
N PRO A 209 -16.55 -0.33 0.12
CA PRO A 209 -15.96 -1.66 0.16
C PRO A 209 -14.81 -1.76 1.17
N GLY A 210 -14.55 -2.99 1.61
CA GLY A 210 -13.45 -3.32 2.52
C GLY A 210 -12.13 -3.66 1.82
N ASP A 211 -12.05 -3.63 0.49
CA ASP A 211 -10.88 -4.05 -0.27
C ASP A 211 -9.82 -2.94 -0.37
N GLY A 212 -9.18 -2.65 0.77
CA GLY A 212 -7.77 -2.26 0.78
C GLY A 212 -7.39 -0.98 0.02
N GLY A 213 -8.22 0.07 0.07
CA GLY A 213 -7.82 1.37 -0.47
C GLY A 213 -8.65 2.54 0.04
N SER A 214 -9.96 2.50 -0.19
CA SER A 214 -10.80 3.69 -0.03
C SER A 214 -11.00 4.12 1.43
N ALA A 215 -11.10 3.19 2.39
CA ALA A 215 -11.18 3.54 3.82
C ALA A 215 -9.87 3.29 4.58
N ARG A 216 -8.98 2.45 4.04
CA ARG A 216 -7.84 1.87 4.77
C ARG A 216 -6.50 2.59 4.58
N GLY A 217 -6.44 3.67 3.81
CA GLY A 217 -5.17 4.34 3.52
C GLY A 217 -5.26 5.82 3.18
N GLU A 218 -6.37 6.27 2.60
CA GLU A 218 -6.65 7.67 2.26
C GLU A 218 -8.13 7.73 1.89
N PRO A 219 -9.01 8.35 2.70
CA PRO A 219 -10.37 8.57 2.26
C PRO A 219 -10.43 9.47 1.03
N GLY A 220 -9.36 10.18 0.64
CA GLY A 220 -9.25 10.82 -0.67
C GLY A 220 -10.50 11.60 -1.06
N TYR A 221 -11.20 11.16 -2.11
CA TYR A 221 -12.48 11.74 -2.54
C TYR A 221 -13.59 11.65 -1.47
N LEU A 222 -13.61 10.60 -0.64
CA LEU A 222 -14.51 10.44 0.51
C LEU A 222 -14.28 11.52 1.56
N THR A 223 -13.05 12.01 1.77
CA THR A 223 -12.79 13.15 2.67
C THR A 223 -13.55 14.39 2.20
N GLY A 224 -13.54 14.64 0.89
CA GLY A 224 -14.31 15.73 0.28
C GLY A 224 -15.82 15.56 0.49
N ILE A 225 -16.33 14.35 0.28
CA ILE A 225 -17.75 14.01 0.51
C ILE A 225 -18.13 14.23 1.98
N ILE A 226 -17.36 13.68 2.91
CA ILE A 226 -17.59 13.82 4.36
C ILE A 226 -17.64 15.29 4.75
N ARG A 227 -16.61 16.07 4.40
CA ARG A 227 -16.55 17.50 4.74
C ARG A 227 -17.69 18.31 4.11
N SER A 228 -18.07 17.98 2.88
CA SER A 228 -19.19 18.63 2.21
C SER A 228 -20.49 18.40 2.97
N LEU A 229 -20.80 17.16 3.35
CA LEU A 229 -22.01 16.83 4.11
C LEU A 229 -22.01 17.50 5.49
N GLU A 230 -20.88 17.52 6.19
CA GLU A 230 -20.72 18.19 7.48
C GLU A 230 -20.96 19.71 7.42
N SER A 231 -20.46 20.34 6.35
CA SER A 231 -20.68 21.77 6.10
C SER A 231 -22.16 22.10 5.89
N HIS A 232 -22.96 21.13 5.43
CA HIS A 232 -24.42 21.24 5.31
C HIS A 232 -25.18 20.81 6.56
N GLY A 233 -24.48 20.63 7.70
CA GLY A 233 -25.13 20.34 8.97
C GLY A 233 -25.40 18.86 9.23
N LEU A 234 -24.90 17.95 8.41
CA LEU A 234 -25.12 16.50 8.57
C LEU A 234 -23.98 15.85 9.35
N ASN A 235 -24.30 14.88 10.20
CA ASN A 235 -23.30 13.96 10.75
C ASN A 235 -22.97 12.91 9.69
N VAL A 236 -21.71 12.46 9.61
CA VAL A 236 -21.32 11.43 8.62
C VAL A 236 -20.52 10.33 9.25
N VAL A 237 -21.00 9.09 9.14
CA VAL A 237 -20.31 7.88 9.61
C VAL A 237 -19.88 7.05 8.41
N GLY A 238 -18.56 6.89 8.21
CA GLY A 238 -18.02 5.99 7.21
C GLY A 238 -18.11 4.54 7.68
N ILE A 239 -18.57 3.62 6.82
CA ILE A 239 -18.61 2.18 7.05
C ILE A 239 -17.78 1.50 5.95
N SER A 240 -16.75 0.75 6.34
CA SER A 240 -15.94 -0.06 5.43
C SER A 240 -15.96 -1.52 5.88
N GLY A 241 -15.89 -2.43 4.92
CA GLY A 241 -15.97 -3.87 5.17
C GLY A 241 -17.13 -4.49 4.44
N GLY A 242 -17.52 -5.69 4.86
CA GLY A 242 -18.62 -6.46 4.27
C GLY A 242 -19.45 -7.16 5.36
N ALA A 243 -18.79 -7.95 6.20
CA ALA A 243 -19.44 -8.83 7.17
C ALA A 243 -20.24 -8.09 8.24
N ARG A 244 -19.79 -6.91 8.70
CA ARG A 244 -20.44 -6.17 9.80
C ARG A 244 -21.27 -4.97 9.34
N ARG A 245 -21.49 -4.77 8.04
CA ARG A 245 -22.23 -3.61 7.51
C ARG A 245 -23.60 -3.44 8.15
N LEU A 246 -24.41 -4.50 8.16
CA LEU A 246 -25.76 -4.45 8.73
C LEU A 246 -25.74 -4.19 10.23
N ALA A 247 -24.80 -4.81 10.97
CA ALA A 247 -24.63 -4.55 12.39
C ALA A 247 -24.30 -3.07 12.65
N PHE A 248 -23.37 -2.48 11.88
CA PHE A 248 -23.07 -1.06 11.97
C PHE A 248 -24.26 -0.18 11.61
N LEU A 249 -25.02 -0.49 10.55
CA LEU A 249 -26.23 0.26 10.20
C LEU A 249 -27.28 0.23 11.31
N LYS A 250 -27.47 -0.91 11.97
CA LYS A 250 -28.36 -1.04 13.14
C LYS A 250 -27.85 -0.21 14.32
N GLU A 251 -26.55 -0.27 14.63
CA GLU A 251 -25.92 0.51 15.72
C GLU A 251 -25.99 2.03 15.47
N ILE A 252 -25.74 2.46 14.23
CA ILE A 252 -25.72 3.87 13.83
C ILE A 252 -27.16 4.41 13.72
N SER A 253 -28.07 3.61 13.17
CA SER A 253 -29.44 4.02 12.79
C SER A 253 -29.45 5.33 11.98
N PRO A 254 -28.84 5.36 10.77
CA PRO A 254 -28.69 6.58 9.98
C PRO A 254 -30.02 7.04 9.37
N ASP A 255 -30.11 8.33 9.07
CA ASP A 255 -31.24 8.95 8.35
C ASP A 255 -31.10 8.81 6.82
N LEU A 256 -29.89 8.57 6.33
CA LEU A 256 -29.58 8.37 4.92
C LEU A 256 -28.40 7.39 4.78
N ALA A 257 -28.49 6.45 3.83
CA ALA A 257 -27.37 5.60 3.45
C ALA A 257 -26.89 5.94 2.02
N VAL A 258 -25.58 6.07 1.86
CA VAL A 258 -24.93 6.23 0.54
C VAL A 258 -23.99 5.05 0.34
N PHE A 259 -24.22 4.26 -0.69
CA PHE A 259 -23.47 3.04 -0.98
C PHE A 259 -22.63 3.18 -2.26
N PHE A 260 -21.34 2.91 -2.12
CA PHE A 260 -20.38 2.80 -3.21
C PHE A 260 -20.15 1.30 -3.47
N PRO A 261 -20.78 0.72 -4.51
CA PRO A 261 -20.80 -0.71 -4.72
C PRO A 261 -19.47 -1.22 -5.30
N HIS A 262 -18.92 -2.24 -4.62
CA HIS A 262 -18.11 -3.29 -5.23
C HIS A 262 -18.78 -4.65 -4.91
N GLY A 263 -20.06 -4.78 -5.24
CA GLY A 263 -20.89 -5.94 -4.93
C GLY A 263 -22.21 -5.55 -4.24
N ARG A 264 -22.89 -6.54 -3.67
CA ARG A 264 -24.16 -6.35 -2.95
C ARG A 264 -23.93 -5.63 -1.62
N LEU A 265 -24.92 -4.85 -1.18
CA LEU A 265 -24.90 -4.18 0.12
C LEU A 265 -25.05 -5.19 1.28
N GLY A 266 -25.97 -6.15 1.12
CA GLY A 266 -26.21 -7.27 2.04
C GLY A 266 -25.51 -8.56 1.64
N ASP A 267 -25.82 -9.64 2.37
CA ASP A 267 -25.34 -11.00 2.11
C ASP A 267 -25.90 -11.57 0.79
N GLU A 268 -25.62 -12.85 0.50
CA GLU A 268 -26.03 -13.50 -0.76
C GLU A 268 -27.53 -13.39 -1.03
N ASN A 269 -28.36 -13.34 0.02
CA ASN A 269 -29.82 -13.22 -0.08
C ASN A 269 -30.31 -11.77 -0.02
N GLY A 270 -29.54 -10.84 0.55
CA GLY A 270 -29.79 -9.39 0.52
C GLY A 270 -31.06 -8.91 1.25
N THR A 271 -31.85 -9.83 1.81
CA THR A 271 -33.17 -9.58 2.39
C THR A 271 -33.07 -8.80 3.69
N GLU A 272 -32.22 -9.20 4.63
CA GLU A 272 -32.20 -8.60 5.97
C GLU A 272 -31.78 -7.12 5.95
N THR A 273 -30.82 -6.76 5.08
CA THR A 273 -30.40 -5.36 4.94
C THR A 273 -31.49 -4.53 4.27
N LEU A 274 -32.14 -5.08 3.25
CA LEU A 274 -33.25 -4.40 2.57
C LEU A 274 -34.44 -4.19 3.51
N ASP A 275 -34.81 -5.22 4.28
CA ASP A 275 -35.90 -5.16 5.24
C ASP A 275 -35.60 -4.16 6.35
N PHE A 276 -34.37 -4.12 6.84
CA PHE A 276 -33.95 -3.09 7.81
C PHE A 276 -34.15 -1.67 7.25
N LEU A 277 -33.66 -1.40 6.03
CA LEU A 277 -33.79 -0.08 5.40
C LEU A 277 -35.26 0.28 5.16
N LYS A 278 -36.07 -0.66 4.68
CA LYS A 278 -37.51 -0.46 4.46
C LYS A 278 -38.26 -0.19 5.76
N ASN A 279 -38.06 -1.02 6.77
CA ASN A 279 -38.76 -0.91 8.06
C ASN A 279 -38.42 0.40 8.80
N ARG A 280 -37.22 0.93 8.57
CA ARG A 280 -36.76 2.21 9.15
C ARG A 280 -36.98 3.39 8.21
N ASN A 281 -37.51 3.17 7.00
CA ASN A 281 -37.68 4.17 5.96
C ASN A 281 -36.40 4.97 5.68
N ILE A 282 -35.25 4.28 5.62
CA ILE A 282 -33.93 4.89 5.35
C ILE A 282 -33.71 4.91 3.84
N PRO A 283 -33.60 6.09 3.21
CA PRO A 283 -33.26 6.19 1.79
C PRO A 283 -31.86 5.63 1.53
N LEU A 284 -31.71 4.93 0.40
CA LEU A 284 -30.43 4.39 -0.07
C LEU A 284 -30.07 5.01 -1.43
N LEU A 285 -28.94 5.71 -1.47
CA LEU A 285 -28.34 6.21 -2.72
C LEU A 285 -27.21 5.28 -3.14
N VAL A 286 -27.17 4.92 -4.43
CA VAL A 286 -26.12 4.07 -5.00
C VAL A 286 -25.38 4.86 -6.08
N ARG A 287 -24.04 4.81 -6.08
CA ARG A 287 -23.19 5.52 -7.05
C ARG A 287 -22.21 4.58 -7.75
#